data_AF-A0A520A419-F1
#
_entry.id   AF-A0A520A419-F1
#
_cell.length_a   1.000
_cell.length_b   1.000
_cell.length_c   1.000
_cell.angle_alpha   90.00
_cell.angle_beta   90.00
_cell.angle_gamma   90.00
#
_symmetry.space_group_name_H-M   'P 1'
#
loop_
_entity.id
_entity.type
_entity.pdbx_description
1 polymer ?
#
loop_
_entity_poly.entity_id
_entity_poly.type
_entity_poly.pdbx_seq_one_letter_code
_entity_poly.pdbx_strand_id
1 'polypeptide(L)'
;MGRKKITQEDLLLIKPIRTRVTTVVFERLEAVRKTSDCKSIGELCRRILSQEPITVFQRDASLDGPTEQLLLIYRELKFMGHNINQITRSFHESELSHRKIYHALRICQRNPHCLHEAGLNILPEHLKKTWDLFEHRIYSLAVANFELAWLRAAQFSDSQLNYTQFDDH
;
A
#
# COMPACT_ATOMS: atom_id res chain seq x y z
N MET A 1 -20.04 25.27 18.84
CA MET A 1 -19.75 23.92 19.40
C MET A 1 -19.94 23.97 20.92
N GLY A 2 -21.09 23.52 21.41
CA GLY A 2 -21.42 23.56 22.84
C GLY A 2 -20.73 22.45 23.62
N ARG A 3 -20.16 22.78 24.78
CA ARG A 3 -19.53 21.83 25.71
C ARG A 3 -20.56 20.80 26.16
N LYS A 4 -20.33 19.50 25.88
CA LYS A 4 -21.16 18.40 26.39
C LYS A 4 -21.16 18.47 27.93
N LYS A 5 -22.34 18.56 28.54
CA LYS A 5 -22.49 18.50 30.00
C LYS A 5 -22.16 17.07 30.45
N ILE A 6 -21.17 16.95 31.35
CA ILE A 6 -20.77 15.68 31.96
C ILE A 6 -21.83 15.33 33.01
N THR A 7 -22.44 14.15 32.87
CA THR A 7 -23.63 13.73 33.65
C THR A 7 -23.30 13.11 35.01
N GLN A 8 -22.03 12.74 35.26
CA GLN A 8 -21.59 12.16 36.53
C GLN A 8 -20.95 13.24 37.41
N GLU A 9 -21.57 13.50 38.57
CA GLU A 9 -21.13 14.55 39.51
C GLU A 9 -19.74 14.28 40.09
N ASP A 10 -19.37 13.00 40.27
CA ASP A 10 -18.09 12.58 40.84
C ASP A 10 -16.87 12.86 39.95
N LEU A 11 -17.08 13.01 38.63
CA LEU A 11 -16.02 13.32 37.67
C LEU A 11 -15.80 14.84 37.49
N LEU A 12 -16.63 15.66 38.14
CA LEU A 12 -16.54 17.11 38.03
C LEU A 12 -15.45 17.66 38.97
N LEU A 13 -14.55 18.43 38.39
CA LEU A 13 -13.47 19.12 39.11
C LEU A 13 -14.04 20.36 39.82
N ILE A 14 -14.61 20.16 41.01
CA ILE A 14 -15.35 21.22 41.72
C ILE A 14 -14.48 21.93 42.78
N LYS A 15 -13.61 21.19 43.50
CA LYS A 15 -12.86 21.71 44.66
C LYS A 15 -11.42 22.07 44.27
N PRO A 16 -10.99 23.35 44.38
CA PRO A 16 -9.61 23.74 44.06
C PRO A 16 -8.65 23.34 45.19
N ILE A 17 -7.56 22.68 44.82
CA ILE A 17 -6.45 22.38 45.73
C ILE A 17 -5.31 23.35 45.39
N ARG A 18 -4.89 24.17 46.36
CA ARG A 18 -3.76 25.10 46.23
C ARG A 18 -2.71 24.76 47.28
N THR A 19 -1.59 24.20 46.85
CA THR A 19 -0.45 23.88 47.72
C THR A 19 0.78 24.62 47.25
N ARG A 20 1.57 25.14 48.19
CA ARG A 20 2.89 25.69 47.90
C ARG A 20 3.90 24.55 47.95
N VAL A 21 4.75 24.47 46.94
CA VAL A 21 5.84 23.49 46.85
C VAL A 21 7.18 24.20 46.77
N THR A 22 8.22 23.55 47.27
CA THR A 22 9.60 24.01 47.15
C THR A 22 10.05 23.98 45.68
N THR A 23 10.97 24.88 45.31
CA THR A 23 11.50 24.98 43.94
C THR A 23 12.05 23.66 43.40
N VAL A 24 12.76 22.90 44.23
CA VAL A 24 13.29 21.56 43.88
C VAL A 24 12.17 20.58 43.47
N VAL A 25 11.05 20.61 44.19
CA VAL A 25 9.90 19.75 43.90
C VAL A 25 9.20 20.19 42.62
N PHE A 26 9.11 21.51 42.40
CA PHE A 26 8.54 22.06 41.17
C PHE A 26 9.35 21.65 39.93
N GLU A 27 10.68 21.79 39.96
CA GLU A 27 11.56 21.37 38.86
C GLU A 27 11.44 19.86 38.56
N ARG A 28 11.34 19.03 39.61
CA ARG A 28 11.13 17.58 39.46
C ARG A 28 9.80 17.27 38.78
N LEU A 29 8.71 17.93 39.16
CA LEU A 29 7.40 17.77 38.53
C LEU A 29 7.41 18.25 37.08
N GLU A 30 8.14 19.31 36.79
CA GLU A 30 8.27 19.84 35.43
C GLU A 30 9.08 18.91 34.52
N ALA A 31 10.12 18.25 35.05
CA ALA A 31 10.84 17.21 34.32
C ALA A 31 9.92 16.04 33.94
N VAL A 32 9.12 15.54 34.89
CA VAL A 32 8.15 14.46 34.66
C VAL A 32 7.05 14.87 33.67
N ARG A 33 6.59 16.13 33.73
CA ARG A 33 5.60 16.67 32.78
C ARG A 33 6.13 16.62 31.35
N LYS A 34 7.40 16.99 31.11
CA LYS A 34 7.99 17.02 29.76
C LYS A 34 8.05 15.63 29.11
N THR A 35 8.17 14.58 29.92
CA THR A 35 8.26 13.19 29.46
C THR A 35 6.92 12.44 29.47
N SER A 36 5.82 13.06 29.90
CA SER A 36 4.53 12.39 30.08
C SER A 36 3.41 12.98 29.22
N ASP A 37 2.29 12.27 29.15
CA ASP A 37 1.06 12.69 28.44
C ASP A 37 0.31 13.89 29.09
N CYS A 38 0.81 14.44 30.19
CA CYS A 38 0.13 15.51 30.91
C CYS A 38 0.37 16.90 30.27
N LYS A 39 -0.71 17.65 29.97
CA LYS A 39 -0.60 18.97 29.32
C LYS A 39 -0.13 20.07 30.28
N SER A 40 -0.50 19.95 31.55
CA SER A 40 -0.17 20.92 32.60
C SER A 40 0.32 20.25 33.87
N ILE A 41 1.06 21.01 34.69
CA ILE A 41 1.50 20.55 36.03
C ILE A 41 0.28 20.26 36.91
N GLY A 42 -0.80 21.05 36.79
CA GLY A 42 -2.03 20.81 37.54
C GLY A 42 -2.71 19.49 37.17
N GLU A 43 -2.69 19.11 35.89
CA GLU A 43 -3.15 17.79 35.45
C GLU A 43 -2.26 16.66 35.99
N LEU A 44 -0.93 16.83 35.93
CA LEU A 44 0.01 15.87 36.48
C LEU A 44 -0.21 15.66 37.99
N CYS A 45 -0.24 16.74 38.76
CA CYS A 45 -0.48 16.69 40.21
C CYS A 45 -1.84 16.06 40.52
N ARG A 46 -2.89 16.37 39.75
CA ARG A 46 -4.20 15.73 39.92
C ARG A 46 -4.11 14.23 39.69
N ARG A 47 -3.49 13.78 38.60
CA ARG A 47 -3.32 12.33 38.33
C ARG A 47 -2.53 11.63 39.45
N ILE A 48 -1.47 12.27 39.96
CA ILE A 48 -0.70 11.74 41.10
C ILE A 48 -1.58 11.62 42.35
N LEU A 49 -2.37 12.65 42.67
CA LEU A 49 -3.24 12.66 43.86
C LEU A 49 -4.41 11.67 43.75
N SER A 50 -4.98 11.53 42.55
CA SER A 50 -6.03 10.56 42.25
C SER A 50 -5.51 9.13 42.03
N GLN A 51 -4.18 8.92 42.09
CA GLN A 51 -3.53 7.64 41.76
C GLN A 51 -3.88 7.12 40.36
N GLU A 52 -4.11 8.03 39.41
CA GLU A 52 -4.36 7.71 38.01
C GLU A 52 -3.03 7.38 37.29
N PRO A 53 -3.04 6.46 36.31
CA PRO A 53 -1.83 6.11 35.58
C PRO A 53 -1.30 7.29 34.76
N ILE A 54 0.01 7.51 34.82
CA ILE A 54 0.73 8.50 34.02
C ILE A 54 1.59 7.73 33.03
N THR A 55 1.27 7.87 31.75
CA THR A 55 2.08 7.32 30.66
C THR A 55 3.29 8.22 30.44
N VAL A 56 4.48 7.65 30.67
CA VAL A 56 5.77 8.31 30.42
C VAL A 56 6.32 7.76 29.10
N PHE A 57 6.63 8.65 28.17
CA PHE A 57 7.24 8.29 26.89
C PHE A 57 8.76 8.29 27.07
N GLN A 58 9.34 7.11 27.24
CA GLN A 58 10.78 6.92 27.15
C GLN A 58 11.12 6.51 25.71
N ARG A 59 12.00 7.28 25.06
CA ARG A 59 12.55 6.95 23.75
C ARG A 59 13.96 6.42 23.92
N ASP A 60 14.15 5.13 23.66
CA ASP A 60 15.46 4.49 23.72
C ASP A 60 16.22 4.67 22.39
N ALA A 61 17.06 5.69 22.33
CA ALA A 61 17.85 6.02 21.13
C ALA A 61 18.87 4.92 20.73
N SER A 62 19.16 3.95 21.62
CA SER A 62 20.07 2.82 21.34
C SER A 62 19.50 1.80 20.36
N LEU A 63 18.17 1.75 20.21
CA LEU A 63 17.48 0.78 19.35
C LEU A 63 17.03 1.39 18.00
N ASP A 64 17.18 2.71 17.82
CA ASP A 64 16.73 3.41 16.61
C ASP A 64 17.44 2.88 15.34
N GLY A 65 18.74 2.55 15.42
CA GLY A 65 19.50 2.02 14.28
C GLY A 65 19.04 0.64 13.79
N PRO A 66 19.03 -0.40 14.65
CA PRO A 66 18.53 -1.72 14.26
C PRO A 66 17.05 -1.72 13.84
N THR A 67 16.21 -0.91 14.48
CA THR A 67 14.78 -0.84 14.15
C THR A 67 14.55 -0.20 12.77
N GLU A 68 15.35 0.78 12.36
CA GLU A 68 15.31 1.34 11.02
C GLU A 68 15.62 0.29 9.95
N GLN A 69 16.67 -0.51 10.16
CA GLN A 69 17.03 -1.60 9.23
C GLN A 69 15.91 -2.65 9.12
N LEU A 70 15.30 -3.03 10.25
CA LEU A 70 14.17 -3.95 10.25
C LEU A 70 12.94 -3.36 9.53
N LEU A 71 12.72 -2.04 9.66
CA LEU A 71 11.62 -1.36 8.98
C LEU A 71 11.81 -1.36 7.46
N LEU A 72 13.05 -1.20 6.97
CA LEU A 72 13.37 -1.30 5.54
C LEU A 72 13.06 -2.71 5.01
N ILE A 73 13.55 -3.74 5.69
CA ILE A 73 13.29 -5.15 5.32
C ILE A 73 11.77 -5.43 5.33
N TYR A 74 11.06 -4.96 6.36
CA TYR A 74 9.61 -5.14 6.46
C TYR A 74 8.86 -4.50 5.28
N ARG A 75 9.29 -3.30 4.83
CA ARG A 75 8.69 -2.64 3.66
C ARG A 75 8.91 -3.43 2.38
N GLU A 76 10.11 -3.97 2.19
CA GLU A 76 10.43 -4.81 1.03
C GLU A 76 9.59 -6.10 1.01
N LEU A 77 9.53 -6.81 2.14
CA LEU A 77 8.71 -8.01 2.29
C LEU A 77 7.22 -7.71 2.03
N LYS A 78 6.71 -6.60 2.55
CA LYS A 78 5.33 -6.17 2.34
C LYS A 78 5.04 -5.86 0.86
N PHE A 79 5.99 -5.21 0.18
CA PHE A 79 5.89 -4.94 -1.26
C PHE A 79 5.90 -6.23 -2.08
N MET A 80 6.78 -7.18 -1.76
CA MET A 80 6.80 -8.50 -2.41
C MET A 80 5.47 -9.25 -2.21
N GLY A 81 4.93 -9.25 -0.99
CA GLY A 81 3.63 -9.87 -0.70
C GLY A 81 2.48 -9.25 -1.48
N HIS A 82 2.47 -7.92 -1.64
CA HIS A 82 1.46 -7.24 -2.46
C HIS A 82 1.54 -7.66 -3.94
N ASN A 83 2.75 -7.70 -4.51
CA ASN A 83 2.97 -8.12 -5.89
C ASN A 83 2.54 -9.58 -6.13
N ILE A 84 2.90 -10.49 -5.20
CA ILE A 84 2.48 -11.89 -5.26
C ILE A 84 0.95 -11.97 -5.26
N ASN A 85 0.29 -11.29 -4.32
CA ASN A 85 -1.17 -11.29 -4.23
C ASN A 85 -1.84 -10.71 -5.50
N GLN A 86 -1.24 -9.70 -6.15
CA GLN A 86 -1.75 -9.18 -7.42
C GLN A 86 -1.65 -10.21 -8.55
N ILE A 87 -0.51 -10.92 -8.66
CA ILE A 87 -0.32 -12.00 -9.64
C ILE A 87 -1.31 -13.14 -9.37
N THR A 88 -1.46 -13.55 -8.11
CA THR A 88 -2.37 -14.62 -7.70
C THR A 88 -3.82 -14.26 -7.99
N ARG A 89 -4.26 -13.02 -7.70
CA ARG A 89 -5.61 -12.55 -8.05
C ARG A 89 -5.82 -12.51 -9.55
N SER A 90 -4.90 -11.90 -10.31
CA SER A 90 -4.97 -11.87 -11.78
C SER A 90 -5.04 -13.27 -12.39
N PHE A 91 -4.35 -14.26 -11.81
CA PHE A 91 -4.41 -15.64 -12.25
C PHE A 91 -5.78 -16.27 -11.95
N HIS A 92 -6.30 -16.12 -10.73
CA HIS A 92 -7.59 -16.68 -10.33
C HIS A 92 -8.80 -16.01 -10.98
N GLU A 93 -8.79 -14.68 -11.12
CA GLU A 93 -9.89 -13.86 -11.68
C GLU A 93 -10.00 -13.98 -13.21
N SER A 94 -8.96 -14.45 -13.89
CA SER A 94 -9.03 -14.64 -15.34
C SER A 94 -9.97 -15.82 -15.69
N GLU A 95 -11.14 -15.55 -16.25
CA GLU A 95 -12.07 -16.63 -16.64
C GLU A 95 -11.60 -17.40 -17.90
N LEU A 96 -10.75 -16.77 -18.72
CA LEU A 96 -10.25 -17.35 -19.96
C LEU A 96 -9.02 -18.23 -19.70
N SER A 97 -9.14 -19.54 -19.97
CA SER A 97 -8.06 -20.53 -19.83
C SER A 97 -6.74 -20.12 -20.49
N HIS A 98 -6.79 -19.41 -21.63
CA HIS A 98 -5.61 -18.91 -22.33
C HIS A 98 -4.80 -17.86 -21.55
N ARG A 99 -5.46 -17.03 -20.72
CA ARG A 99 -4.76 -16.04 -19.88
C ARG A 99 -4.05 -16.70 -18.71
N LYS A 100 -4.66 -17.72 -18.09
CA LYS A 100 -4.00 -18.53 -17.06
C LYS A 100 -2.75 -19.21 -17.62
N ILE A 101 -2.86 -19.81 -18.81
CA ILE A 101 -1.73 -20.46 -19.49
C ILE A 101 -0.61 -19.44 -19.78
N TYR A 102 -0.94 -18.25 -20.26
CA TYR A 102 0.04 -17.16 -20.45
C TYR A 102 0.76 -16.79 -19.15
N HIS A 103 0.01 -16.57 -18.07
CA HIS A 103 0.59 -16.21 -16.77
C HIS A 103 1.47 -17.33 -16.21
N ALA A 104 1.05 -18.59 -16.33
CA ALA A 104 1.84 -19.75 -15.93
C ALA A 104 3.15 -19.85 -16.74
N LEU A 105 3.07 -19.71 -18.08
CA LEU A 105 4.24 -19.73 -18.97
C LEU A 105 5.23 -18.60 -18.63
N ARG A 106 4.72 -17.40 -18.39
CA ARG A 106 5.55 -16.23 -18.02
C ARG A 106 6.26 -16.43 -16.68
N ILE A 107 5.59 -17.05 -15.71
CA ILE A 107 6.21 -17.38 -14.41
C ILE A 107 7.31 -18.44 -14.60
N CYS A 108 7.03 -19.49 -15.37
CA CYS A 108 8.00 -20.57 -15.63
C CYS A 108 9.22 -20.08 -16.42
N GLN A 109 9.05 -19.15 -17.37
CA GLN A 109 10.15 -18.53 -18.11
C GLN A 109 11.14 -17.82 -17.17
N ARG A 110 10.63 -17.12 -16.15
CA ARG A 110 11.44 -16.41 -15.15
C ARG A 110 12.07 -17.37 -14.14
N ASN A 111 11.33 -18.42 -13.78
CA ASN A 111 11.72 -19.40 -12.77
C ASN A 111 11.55 -20.83 -13.35
N PRO A 112 12.54 -21.37 -14.06
CA PRO A 112 12.39 -22.66 -14.74
C PRO A 112 12.08 -23.84 -13.80
N HIS A 113 12.46 -23.75 -12.53
CA HIS A 113 12.22 -24.78 -11.52
C HIS A 113 10.75 -25.02 -11.21
N CYS A 114 9.87 -24.03 -11.38
CA CYS A 114 8.44 -24.19 -11.09
C CYS A 114 7.64 -24.81 -12.25
N LEU A 115 8.30 -25.21 -13.35
CA LEU A 115 7.64 -25.79 -14.52
C LEU A 115 6.87 -27.09 -14.18
N HIS A 116 7.45 -27.93 -13.33
CA HIS A 116 6.83 -29.18 -12.87
C HIS A 116 5.57 -28.91 -12.03
N GLU A 117 5.58 -27.84 -11.23
CA GLU A 117 4.47 -27.47 -10.33
C GLU A 117 3.36 -26.70 -11.07
N ALA A 118 3.70 -26.01 -12.16
CA ALA A 118 2.76 -25.23 -12.94
C ALA A 118 1.76 -26.07 -13.76
N GLY A 119 1.95 -27.39 -13.86
CA GLY A 119 1.08 -28.28 -14.63
C GLY A 119 1.15 -28.05 -16.15
N LEU A 120 2.16 -27.31 -16.63
CA LEU A 120 2.42 -27.14 -18.06
C LEU A 120 3.13 -28.39 -18.58
N ASN A 121 2.50 -29.11 -19.50
CA ASN A 121 3.07 -30.32 -20.09
C ASN A 121 4.14 -29.99 -21.15
N ILE A 122 5.18 -29.27 -20.74
CA ILE A 122 6.28 -28.78 -21.58
C ILE A 122 7.59 -29.23 -20.95
N LEU A 123 8.51 -29.79 -21.77
CA LEU A 123 9.86 -30.11 -21.28
C LEU A 123 10.64 -28.80 -21.02
N PRO A 124 11.49 -28.73 -19.97
CA PRO A 124 12.30 -27.55 -19.67
C PRO A 124 13.13 -27.05 -20.86
N GLU A 125 13.63 -27.98 -21.67
CA GLU A 125 14.43 -27.70 -22.89
C GLU A 125 13.65 -26.91 -23.94
N HIS A 126 12.33 -27.10 -24.01
CA HIS A 126 11.46 -26.47 -24.98
C HIS A 126 10.85 -25.16 -24.49
N LEU A 127 10.96 -24.84 -23.19
CA LEU A 127 10.31 -23.68 -22.57
C LEU A 127 10.66 -22.37 -23.28
N LYS A 128 11.95 -22.12 -23.51
CA LYS A 128 12.43 -20.93 -24.21
C LYS A 128 11.88 -20.85 -25.63
N LYS A 129 11.95 -21.95 -26.38
CA LYS A 129 11.43 -22.04 -27.75
C LYS A 129 9.93 -21.80 -27.81
N THR A 130 9.16 -22.33 -26.86
CA THR A 130 7.71 -22.10 -26.78
C THR A 130 7.37 -20.67 -26.41
N TRP A 131 8.15 -20.03 -25.54
CA TRP A 131 8.01 -18.63 -25.17
C TRP A 131 8.28 -17.70 -26.37
N ASP A 132 9.41 -17.88 -27.05
CA ASP A 132 9.80 -17.05 -28.19
C ASP A 132 8.77 -17.14 -29.32
N LEU A 133 8.22 -18.34 -29.58
CA LEU A 133 7.18 -18.57 -30.57
C LEU A 133 5.87 -17.88 -30.17
N PHE A 134 5.52 -17.91 -28.89
CA PHE A 134 4.34 -17.21 -28.37
C PHE A 134 4.46 -15.70 -28.52
N GLU A 135 5.61 -15.11 -28.14
CA GLU A 135 5.88 -13.68 -28.30
C GLU A 135 5.80 -13.25 -29.77
N HIS A 136 6.44 -14.01 -30.66
CA HIS A 136 6.38 -13.75 -32.09
C HIS A 136 4.94 -13.76 -32.62
N ARG A 137 4.12 -14.73 -32.20
CA ARG A 137 2.71 -14.80 -32.63
C ARG A 137 1.89 -13.63 -32.12
N ILE A 138 2.03 -13.24 -30.86
CA ILE A 138 1.33 -12.06 -30.33
C ILE A 138 1.76 -10.80 -31.07
N TYR A 139 3.06 -10.63 -31.30
CA TYR A 139 3.58 -9.49 -32.05
C TYR A 139 3.01 -9.44 -33.48
N SER A 140 3.06 -10.55 -34.20
CA SER A 140 2.52 -10.64 -35.57
C SER A 140 1.02 -10.32 -35.62
N LEU A 141 0.24 -10.77 -34.63
CA LEU A 141 -1.19 -10.47 -34.53
C LEU A 141 -1.43 -8.97 -34.22
N ALA A 142 -0.64 -8.38 -33.33
CA ALA A 142 -0.72 -6.96 -33.02
C ALA A 142 -0.41 -6.09 -34.24
N VAL A 143 0.63 -6.44 -35.01
CA VAL A 143 0.98 -5.77 -36.27
C VAL A 143 -0.15 -5.88 -37.27
N ALA A 144 -0.67 -7.08 -37.52
CA ALA A 144 -1.79 -7.28 -38.46
C ALA A 144 -3.05 -6.52 -38.04
N ASN A 145 -3.35 -6.48 -36.73
CA ASN A 145 -4.49 -5.74 -36.21
C ASN A 145 -4.30 -4.22 -36.36
N PHE A 146 -3.08 -3.72 -36.16
CA PHE A 146 -2.73 -2.32 -36.38
C PHE A 146 -2.84 -1.94 -37.86
N GLU A 147 -2.28 -2.76 -38.77
CA GLU A 147 -2.38 -2.56 -40.22
C GLU A 147 -3.84 -2.51 -40.67
N LEU A 148 -4.66 -3.42 -40.16
CA LEU A 148 -6.09 -3.47 -40.46
C LEU A 148 -6.85 -2.27 -39.89
N ALA A 149 -6.50 -1.79 -38.69
CA ALA A 149 -7.05 -0.56 -38.14
C ALA A 149 -6.65 0.68 -38.97
N TRP A 150 -5.40 0.73 -39.44
CA TRP A 150 -4.89 1.80 -40.30
C TRP A 150 -5.59 1.81 -41.67
N LEU A 151 -5.77 0.64 -42.31
CA LEU A 151 -6.51 0.52 -43.57
C LEU A 151 -7.97 0.93 -43.42
N ARG A 152 -8.63 0.57 -42.31
CA ARG A 152 -9.99 1.04 -42.01
C ARG A 152 -10.02 2.55 -41.89
N ALA A 153 -9.10 3.15 -41.13
CA ALA A 153 -9.03 4.60 -40.98
C ALA A 153 -8.81 5.33 -42.33
N ALA A 154 -7.96 4.78 -43.20
CA ALA A 154 -7.72 5.31 -44.55
C ALA A 154 -8.97 5.22 -45.47
N GLN A 155 -9.72 4.13 -45.42
CA GLN A 155 -10.99 4.00 -46.14
C GLN A 155 -12.06 4.99 -45.62
N PHE A 156 -12.06 5.29 -44.32
CA PHE A 156 -12.94 6.31 -43.74
C PHE A 156 -12.54 7.74 -44.17
N SER A 157 -11.26 8.03 -44.40
CA SER A 157 -10.85 9.34 -44.93
C SER A 157 -11.25 9.55 -46.40
N ASP A 158 -11.14 8.52 -47.25
CA ASP A 158 -11.54 8.62 -48.67
C ASP A 158 -13.05 8.77 -48.85
N SER A 159 -13.83 8.11 -47.99
CA SER A 159 -15.29 8.21 -48.03
C SER A 159 -15.79 9.59 -47.59
N GLN A 160 -15.15 10.26 -46.62
CA GLN A 160 -15.55 11.61 -46.21
C GLN A 160 -15.18 12.70 -47.22
N LEU A 161 -14.08 12.56 -47.97
CA LEU A 161 -13.72 13.49 -49.06
C LEU A 161 -14.73 13.47 -50.22
N ASN A 162 -15.29 12.29 -50.52
CA ASN A 162 -16.32 12.16 -51.55
C ASN A 162 -17.66 12.79 -51.15
N TYR A 163 -18.02 12.87 -49.87
CA TYR A 163 -19.26 13.54 -49.43
C TYR A 163 -19.14 15.07 -49.46
N THR A 164 -17.96 15.63 -49.16
CA THR A 164 -17.75 17.09 -49.17
C THR A 164 -17.76 17.72 -50.57
N GLN A 165 -17.70 16.92 -51.64
CA GLN A 165 -17.76 17.43 -53.02
C GLN A 165 -19.19 17.48 -53.60
N PHE A 166 -20.21 16.96 -52.90
CA PHE A 166 -21.60 16.96 -53.37
C PHE A 166 -22.51 17.98 -52.68
N ASP A 167 -22.02 18.74 -51.70
CA ASP A 167 -22.81 19.75 -50.95
C ASP A 167 -22.56 21.22 -51.37
N ASP A 168 -21.75 21.46 -52.41
CA ASP A 168 -21.55 22.80 -53.01
C ASP A 168 -22.28 22.91 -54.37
N HIS A 169 -23.62 22.87 -54.36
CA HIS A 169 -24.46 23.28 -55.51
C HIS A 169 -25.78 23.93 -55.08
#